data_AF-A0A2T6L8V0-F1
#
_entry.id   AF-A0A2T6L8V0-F1
#
_cell.length_a   1.000
_cell.length_b   1.000
_cell.length_c   1.000
_cell.angle_alpha   90.00
_cell.angle_beta   90.00
_cell.angle_gamma   90.00
#
_symmetry.space_group_name_H-M   'P 1'
#
loop_
_entity.id
_entity.type
_entity.pdbx_description
1 polymer ?
#
loop_
_entity_poly.entity_id
_entity_poly.type
_entity_poly.pdbx_seq_one_letter_code
_entity_poly.pdbx_strand_id
1 'polypeptide(L)'
;MATIAGNLADSAAGVAELLAEVGDARIKWVEVFRDHLVVHPARQSEGAAIAAQLGITVATDYPATKPGFTMWTGTWNGMDMYVYGDLRGTTRTVRAWPT
;
A
#
# COMPACT_ATOMS: atom_id res chain seq x y z
N MET A 1 -10.48 -21.10 11.53
CA MET A 1 -9.96 -19.78 11.12
C MET A 1 -9.48 -19.07 12.37
N ALA A 2 -8.20 -19.21 12.68
CA ALA A 2 -7.62 -18.63 13.89
C ALA A 2 -7.47 -17.13 13.69
N THR A 3 -8.13 -16.36 14.56
CA THR A 3 -7.94 -14.93 14.71
C THR A 3 -6.47 -14.71 15.05
N ILE A 4 -5.70 -14.15 14.12
CA ILE A 4 -4.35 -13.67 14.45
C ILE A 4 -4.58 -12.45 15.35
N ALA A 5 -4.62 -12.67 16.66
CA ALA A 5 -4.34 -11.60 17.62
C ALA A 5 -2.84 -11.31 17.49
N GLY A 6 -2.47 -10.68 16.37
CA GLY A 6 -1.10 -10.59 15.90
C GLY A 6 -0.29 -9.81 16.91
N ASN A 7 0.73 -10.44 17.47
CA ASN A 7 1.74 -9.65 18.15
C ASN A 7 2.57 -8.92 17.05
N LEU A 8 3.35 -7.91 17.44
CA LEU A 8 4.11 -7.12 16.47
C LEU A 8 5.11 -7.97 15.64
N ALA A 9 5.59 -9.10 16.18
CA ALA A 9 6.49 -9.98 15.46
C ALA A 9 5.79 -10.71 14.31
N ASP A 10 4.51 -11.08 14.48
CA ASP A 10 3.70 -11.69 13.42
C ASP A 10 3.50 -10.69 12.27
N SER A 11 3.17 -9.44 12.58
CA SER A 11 3.03 -8.38 11.56
C SER A 11 4.35 -8.12 10.83
N ALA A 12 5.47 -8.13 11.56
CA ALA A 12 6.79 -7.98 10.96
C ALA A 12 7.16 -9.16 10.04
N ALA A 13 6.77 -10.39 10.39
CA ALA A 13 6.93 -11.55 9.51
C ALA A 13 6.06 -11.43 8.25
N GLY A 14 4.83 -10.91 8.39
CA GLY A 14 3.93 -10.63 7.26
C GLY A 14 4.51 -9.67 6.23
N VAL A 15 5.44 -8.78 6.62
CA VAL A 15 6.15 -7.90 5.66
C VAL A 15 6.99 -8.70 4.68
N ALA A 16 7.66 -9.77 5.10
CA ALA A 16 8.47 -10.58 4.20
C ALA A 16 7.60 -11.27 3.13
N GLU A 17 6.44 -11.77 3.53
CA GLU A 17 5.44 -12.35 2.62
C GLU A 17 4.90 -11.30 1.64
N LEU A 18 4.59 -10.10 2.14
CA LEU A 18 4.11 -8.97 1.32
C LEU A 18 5.15 -8.58 0.26
N LEU A 19 6.42 -8.44 0.66
CA LEU A 19 7.49 -8.07 -0.27
C LEU A 19 7.75 -9.16 -1.31
N ALA A 20 7.59 -10.44 -0.94
CA ALA A 20 7.68 -11.55 -1.87
C ALA A 20 6.50 -11.57 -2.87
N GLU A 21 5.29 -11.25 -2.42
CA GLU A 21 4.09 -11.21 -3.27
C GLU A 21 4.12 -10.02 -4.23
N VAL A 22 4.37 -8.80 -3.73
CA VAL A 22 4.31 -7.56 -4.52
C VAL A 22 5.58 -7.35 -5.35
N GLY A 23 6.72 -7.74 -4.80
CA GLY A 23 8.06 -7.43 -5.30
C GLY A 23 8.70 -6.29 -4.52
N ASP A 24 9.81 -6.60 -3.83
CA ASP A 24 10.59 -5.68 -3.00
C ASP A 24 10.90 -4.33 -3.67
N ALA A 25 11.37 -4.34 -4.91
CA ALA A 25 11.74 -3.14 -5.65
C ALA A 25 10.58 -2.15 -5.90
N ARG A 26 9.33 -2.58 -5.75
CA ARG A 26 8.13 -1.75 -5.93
C ARG A 26 7.69 -1.07 -4.64
N ILE A 27 8.26 -1.46 -3.50
CA ILE A 27 7.94 -0.91 -2.19
C ILE A 27 9.09 -0.02 -1.71
N LYS A 28 8.77 1.18 -1.25
CA LYS A 28 9.76 2.10 -0.66
C LYS A 28 10.01 1.78 0.80
N TRP A 29 8.93 1.61 1.55
CA TRP A 29 8.94 1.17 2.94
C TRP A 29 7.56 0.63 3.33
N VAL A 30 7.51 -0.09 4.44
CA VAL A 30 6.28 -0.56 5.08
C VAL A 30 6.31 -0.12 6.53
N GLU A 31 5.25 0.53 7.01
CA GLU A 31 5.06 0.77 8.44
C GLU A 31 4.34 -0.44 9.04
N VAL A 32 4.89 -0.94 10.15
CA VAL A 32 4.41 -2.15 10.80
C VAL A 32 3.78 -1.80 12.13
N PHE A 33 2.51 -2.16 12.27
CA PHE A 33 1.77 -2.04 13.52
C PHE A 33 1.34 -3.43 13.98
N ARG A 34 0.80 -3.50 15.21
CA ARG A 34 0.41 -4.78 15.82
C ARG A 34 -0.70 -5.49 15.03
N ASP A 35 -1.61 -4.73 14.44
CA ASP A 35 -2.85 -5.20 13.83
C ASP A 35 -2.96 -4.84 12.33
N HIS A 36 -2.06 -4.00 11.84
CA HIS A 36 -2.11 -3.52 10.46
C HIS A 36 -0.75 -3.20 9.86
N LEU A 37 -0.74 -3.11 8.53
CA LEU A 37 0.42 -2.71 7.73
C LEU A 37 0.07 -1.49 6.87
N VAL A 38 1.02 -0.57 6.75
CA VAL A 38 0.89 0.59 5.85
C VAL A 38 1.99 0.51 4.80
N VAL A 39 1.58 0.40 3.54
CA VAL A 39 2.45 0.18 2.40
C VAL A 39 2.64 1.47 1.63
N HIS A 40 3.91 1.85 1.46
CA HIS A 40 4.29 2.99 0.64
C HIS A 40 5.07 2.51 -0.58
N PRO A 41 4.46 2.59 -1.78
CA PRO A 41 5.16 2.21 -3.02
C PRO A 41 6.37 3.09 -3.32
N ALA A 42 7.33 2.52 -4.05
CA ALA A 42 8.47 3.24 -4.62
C ALA A 42 8.02 4.34 -5.59
N ARG A 43 6.93 4.08 -6.33
CA ARG A 43 6.25 5.04 -7.20
C ARG A 43 4.78 5.11 -6.85
N GLN A 44 4.27 6.30 -6.54
CA GLN A 44 2.86 6.47 -6.17
C GLN A 44 1.89 6.02 -7.28
N SER A 45 2.29 6.10 -8.56
CA SER A 45 1.53 5.60 -9.69
C SER A 45 1.30 4.08 -9.67
N GLU A 46 2.09 3.33 -8.91
CA GLU A 46 1.93 1.88 -8.75
C GLU A 46 0.95 1.49 -7.64
N GLY A 47 0.56 2.42 -6.76
CA GLY A 47 -0.26 2.12 -5.59
C GLY A 47 -1.60 1.44 -5.92
N ALA A 48 -2.29 1.90 -6.97
CA ALA A 48 -3.53 1.29 -7.43
C ALA A 48 -3.34 -0.17 -7.91
N ALA A 49 -2.23 -0.43 -8.61
CA ALA A 49 -1.92 -1.76 -9.12
C ALA A 49 -1.51 -2.72 -8.00
N ILE A 50 -0.74 -2.23 -7.02
CA ILE A 50 -0.35 -2.99 -5.82
C ILE A 50 -1.61 -3.33 -4.99
N ALA A 51 -2.48 -2.35 -4.74
CA ALA A 51 -3.72 -2.57 -4.02
C ALA A 51 -4.61 -3.62 -4.72
N ALA A 52 -4.75 -3.52 -6.05
CA ALA A 52 -5.50 -4.50 -6.83
C ALA A 52 -4.88 -5.91 -6.77
N GLN A 53 -3.55 -6.00 -6.83
CA GLN A 53 -2.83 -7.28 -6.70
C GLN A 53 -3.11 -7.96 -5.35
N LEU A 54 -3.17 -7.19 -4.27
CA LEU A 54 -3.42 -7.67 -2.91
C LEU A 54 -4.93 -7.84 -2.59
N GLY A 55 -5.82 -7.58 -3.55
CA GLY A 55 -7.27 -7.66 -3.35
C GLY A 55 -7.87 -6.49 -2.53
N ILE A 56 -7.10 -5.42 -2.32
CA ILE A 56 -7.46 -4.25 -1.53
C ILE A 56 -8.17 -3.23 -2.44
N THR A 57 -9.48 -3.06 -2.28
CA THR A 57 -10.31 -2.36 -3.27
C THR A 57 -11.02 -1.10 -2.76
N VAL A 58 -11.14 -0.92 -1.44
CA VAL A 58 -11.79 0.27 -0.88
C VAL A 58 -10.83 1.45 -1.00
N ALA A 59 -11.20 2.52 -1.67
CA ALA A 59 -10.31 3.64 -1.94
C ALA A 59 -10.85 4.94 -1.33
N THR A 60 -9.99 5.64 -0.62
CA THR A 60 -10.28 6.95 0.00
C THR A 60 -9.33 7.99 -0.58
N ASP A 61 -9.91 9.03 -1.18
CA ASP A 61 -9.16 10.09 -1.86
C ASP A 61 -8.97 11.28 -0.91
N TYR A 62 -7.73 11.76 -0.80
CA TYR A 62 -7.35 12.90 0.03
C TYR A 62 -6.82 14.04 -0.85
N PRO A 63 -7.70 14.85 -1.49
CA PRO A 63 -7.30 15.90 -2.41
C PRO A 63 -6.75 17.17 -1.73
N ALA A 64 -6.97 17.33 -0.42
CA ALA A 64 -6.58 18.52 0.32
C ALA A 64 -5.09 18.56 0.71
N THR A 65 -4.36 17.44 0.55
CA THR A 65 -2.92 17.37 0.81
C THR A 65 -2.13 17.80 -0.44
N LYS A 66 -0.89 18.30 -0.27
CA LYS A 66 0.00 18.69 -1.38
C LYS A 66 1.28 17.84 -1.34
N PRO A 67 1.51 16.92 -2.28
CA PRO A 67 0.57 16.45 -3.31
C PRO A 67 -0.61 15.67 -2.70
N GLY A 68 -1.75 15.65 -3.39
CA GLY A 68 -2.90 14.82 -3.01
C GLY A 68 -2.60 13.33 -3.24
N PHE A 69 -3.29 12.44 -2.54
CA PHE A 69 -3.09 10.99 -2.68
C PHE A 69 -4.40 10.21 -2.54
N THR A 70 -4.39 8.95 -2.98
CA THR A 70 -5.42 7.97 -2.67
C THR A 70 -4.84 6.92 -1.75
N MET A 71 -5.62 6.51 -0.75
CA MET A 71 -5.31 5.41 0.15
C MET A 71 -6.30 4.28 -0.11
N TRP A 72 -5.80 3.10 -0.46
CA TRP A 72 -6.60 1.88 -0.57
C TRP A 72 -6.57 1.13 0.76
N THR A 73 -7.71 0.66 1.22
CA THR A 73 -7.89 -0.04 2.49
C THR A 73 -8.58 -1.39 2.29
N GLY A 74 -8.23 -2.34 3.12
CA GLY A 74 -8.75 -3.71 3.03
C GLY A 74 -8.02 -4.63 3.99
N THR A 75 -8.22 -5.93 3.84
CA THR A 75 -7.59 -6.94 4.67
C THR A 75 -6.74 -7.86 3.80
N TRP A 76 -5.51 -8.14 4.22
CA TRP A 76 -4.60 -9.07 3.56
C TRP A 76 -3.94 -9.97 4.62
N ASN A 77 -3.94 -11.29 4.40
CA ASN A 77 -3.53 -12.30 5.39
C ASN A 77 -4.12 -12.12 6.80
N GLY A 78 -5.35 -11.63 6.88
CA GLY A 78 -6.05 -11.39 8.16
C GLY A 78 -5.60 -10.14 8.92
N MET A 79 -4.75 -9.30 8.32
CA MET A 79 -4.34 -7.99 8.86
C MET A 79 -5.00 -6.86 8.06
N ASP A 80 -5.34 -5.77 8.74
CA ASP A 80 -5.75 -4.56 8.04
C ASP A 80 -4.56 -3.99 7.26
N MET A 81 -4.82 -3.52 6.06
CA MET A 81 -3.77 -2.99 5.18
C MET A 81 -4.20 -1.71 4.50
N TYR A 82 -3.23 -0.80 4.43
CA TYR A 82 -3.36 0.50 3.80
C TYR A 82 -2.30 0.63 2.71
N VAL A 83 -2.68 0.91 1.47
CA VAL A 83 -1.75 1.11 0.36
C VAL A 83 -1.88 2.55 -0.13
N TYR A 84 -0.78 3.30 -0.14
CA TYR A 84 -0.77 4.66 -0.69
C TYR A 84 -0.54 4.66 -2.20
N GLY A 85 -1.10 5.64 -2.89
CA GLY A 85 -0.78 5.89 -4.30
C GLY A 85 -1.27 7.24 -4.78
N ASP A 86 -1.14 7.47 -6.09
CA ASP A 86 -1.55 8.71 -6.72
C ASP A 86 -3.05 8.97 -6.52
N LEU A 87 -3.40 10.26 -6.36
CA LEU A 87 -4.78 10.69 -6.30
C LEU A 87 -5.52 10.31 -7.59
N ARG A 88 -6.48 9.39 -7.47
CA ARG A 88 -7.30 8.91 -8.59
C ARG A 88 -7.97 10.08 -9.32
N GLY A 89 -8.02 10.00 -10.64
CA GLY A 89 -8.69 11.01 -11.48
C GLY A 89 -7.96 12.35 -11.63
N THR A 90 -6.78 12.53 -11.01
CA THR A 90 -6.00 13.77 -11.14
C THR A 90 -4.66 13.59 -11.85
N THR A 91 -4.45 12.45 -12.51
CA THR A 91 -3.19 12.08 -13.19
C THR A 91 -2.84 13.11 -14.27
N ARG A 92 -2.20 14.20 -13.85
CA ARG A 92 -1.48 15.11 -14.72
C ARG A 92 -0.29 14.28 -15.19
N THR A 93 -0.27 13.91 -16.46
CA THR A 93 0.82 13.16 -17.10
C THR A 93 2.16 13.76 -16.67
N VAL A 94 2.92 13.01 -15.87
CA VAL A 94 4.27 13.39 -15.49
C VAL A 94 5.07 13.46 -16.78
N ARG A 95 5.49 14.67 -17.17
CA ARG A 95 6.37 14.86 -18.32
C ARG A 95 7.69 14.18 -17.94
N ALA A 96 8.04 13.10 -18.63
CA ALA A 96 9.34 12.47 -18.46
C ALA A 96 10.43 13.53 -18.68
N TRP A 97 11.45 13.55 -17.80
CA TRP A 97 12.64 14.36 -18.02
C TRP A 97 13.33 13.90 -19.31
N PRO A 98 13.85 14.81 -20.14
CA PRO A 98 14.61 14.41 -21.33
C PRO A 98 15.86 13.65 -20.87
N THR A 99 16.09 12.48 -21.46
CA THR A 99 17.36 11.73 -21.38
C THR A 99 18.48 12.50 -22.02
#